data_AF-A0A936N346-F1
#
_entry.id   AF-A0A936N346-F1
#
_cell.length_a   1.000
_cell.length_b   1.000
_cell.length_c   1.000
_cell.angle_alpha   90.00
_cell.angle_beta   90.00
_cell.angle_gamma   90.00
#
_symmetry.space_group_name_H-M   'P 1'
#
loop_
_entity.id
_entity.type
_entity.pdbx_description
1 polymer ?
#
loop_
_entity_poly.entity_id
_entity_poly.type
_entity_poly.pdbx_seq_one_letter_code
_entity_poly.pdbx_strand_id
1 'polypeptide(L)'
;MSLFEKIRRFESMHIVFWLIKDSCWMMEWKLMGVIMIIPTLFLALYLIFKTRAYRDIYLNTAIFFWISANSYWMTMEFYFNSLNKDLAAIPFLLGFVFIFIFYLSKGKKKMVGEQD
;
A
#
# COMPACT_ATOMS: atom_id res chain seq x y z
N MET A 1 -19.07 -16.11 8.90
CA MET A 1 -17.73 -15.56 8.63
C MET A 1 -17.66 -14.19 9.27
N SER A 2 -16.84 -14.07 10.32
CA SER A 2 -16.70 -12.83 11.08
C SER A 2 -16.17 -11.70 10.18
N LEU A 3 -16.50 -10.45 10.50
CA LEU A 3 -16.02 -9.28 9.73
C LEU A 3 -14.47 -9.26 9.66
N PHE A 4 -13.82 -9.68 10.75
CA PHE A 4 -12.38 -9.81 10.87
C PHE A 4 -11.77 -10.86 9.91
N GLU A 5 -12.40 -12.03 9.77
CA GLU A 5 -11.96 -13.05 8.80
C GLU A 5 -12.02 -12.55 7.36
N LYS A 6 -13.06 -11.78 7.00
CA LYS A 6 -13.19 -11.20 5.67
C LYS A 6 -12.06 -10.20 5.40
N ILE A 7 -11.77 -9.30 6.36
CA ILE A 7 -10.68 -8.32 6.23
C ILE A 7 -9.32 -9.02 6.05
N ARG A 8 -9.00 -10.01 6.89
CA ARG A 8 -7.76 -10.81 6.75
C ARG A 8 -7.64 -11.48 5.39
N ARG A 9 -8.74 -12.01 4.86
CA ARG A 9 -8.74 -12.62 3.52
C ARG A 9 -8.40 -11.60 2.43
N PHE A 10 -8.98 -10.40 2.50
CA PHE A 10 -8.67 -9.33 1.56
C PHE A 10 -7.23 -8.82 1.70
N GLU A 11 -6.69 -8.76 2.92
CA GLU A 11 -5.27 -8.44 3.15
C GLU A 11 -4.34 -9.48 2.52
N SER A 12 -4.60 -10.78 2.74
CA SER A 12 -3.85 -11.84 2.08
C SER A 12 -3.93 -11.76 0.56
N MET A 13 -5.13 -11.54 0.00
CA MET A 13 -5.31 -11.39 -1.44
C MET A 13 -4.55 -10.18 -1.98
N HIS A 14 -4.66 -9.03 -1.31
CA HIS A 14 -3.95 -7.81 -1.68
C HIS A 14 -2.43 -8.03 -1.77
N ILE A 15 -1.84 -8.73 -0.79
CA ILE A 15 -0.40 -9.08 -0.81
C ILE A 15 -0.08 -9.97 -2.02
N VAL A 16 -0.91 -10.96 -2.33
CA VAL A 16 -0.72 -11.83 -3.50
C VAL A 16 -0.74 -11.02 -4.81
N PHE A 17 -1.74 -10.15 -5.00
CA PHE A 17 -1.83 -9.32 -6.20
C PHE A 17 -0.62 -8.38 -6.34
N TRP A 18 -0.18 -7.80 -5.22
CA TRP A 18 1.02 -6.97 -5.19
C TRP A 18 2.27 -7.76 -5.61
N LEU A 19 2.50 -8.96 -5.07
CA LEU A 19 3.64 -9.80 -5.44
C LEU A 19 3.62 -10.21 -6.91
N ILE A 20 2.45 -10.52 -7.47
CA ILE A 20 2.32 -10.86 -8.89
C ILE A 20 2.65 -9.63 -9.75
N LYS A 21 2.13 -8.44 -9.43
CA LYS A 21 2.47 -7.19 -10.11
C LYS A 21 3.98 -6.94 -10.12
N ASP A 22 4.63 -7.05 -8.96
CA ASP A 22 6.07 -6.78 -8.85
C ASP A 22 6.91 -7.87 -9.52
N SER A 23 6.43 -9.11 -9.58
CA SER A 23 7.05 -10.17 -10.39
C SER A 23 6.98 -9.85 -11.89
N CYS A 24 5.83 -9.33 -12.37
CA CYS A 24 5.71 -8.85 -13.76
C CYS A 24 6.65 -7.67 -14.04
N TRP A 25 6.91 -6.81 -13.03
CA TRP A 25 7.89 -5.75 -13.17
C TRP A 25 9.31 -6.29 -13.30
N MET A 26 9.72 -7.20 -12.41
CA MET A 26 11.03 -7.84 -12.44
C MET A 26 11.30 -8.57 -13.76
N MET A 27 10.27 -9.20 -14.34
CA MET A 27 10.36 -9.90 -15.64
C MET A 27 10.20 -8.95 -16.85
N GLU A 28 10.08 -7.64 -16.63
CA GLU A 28 9.84 -6.61 -17.64
C GLU A 28 8.59 -6.84 -18.52
N TRP A 29 7.58 -7.52 -17.99
CA TRP A 29 6.32 -7.78 -18.69
C TRP A 29 5.43 -6.55 -18.69
N LYS A 30 5.72 -5.59 -19.60
CA LYS A 30 5.09 -4.26 -19.65
C LYS A 30 3.57 -4.28 -19.57
N LEU A 31 2.91 -5.03 -20.46
CA LEU A 31 1.45 -5.07 -20.54
C LEU A 31 0.82 -5.69 -19.28
N MET A 32 1.34 -6.83 -18.83
CA MET A 32 0.81 -7.53 -17.66
C MET A 32 1.04 -6.74 -16.37
N GLY A 33 2.22 -6.14 -16.22
CA GLY A 33 2.56 -5.29 -15.08
C GLY A 33 1.59 -4.12 -14.95
N VAL A 34 1.31 -3.40 -16.05
CA VAL A 34 0.37 -2.27 -16.06
C VAL A 34 -1.06 -2.72 -15.75
N ILE A 35 -1.53 -3.82 -16.36
CA ILE A 35 -2.86 -4.36 -16.07
C ILE A 35 -3.00 -4.70 -14.58
N MET A 36 -1.95 -5.25 -13.97
CA MET A 36 -1.93 -5.63 -12.56
C MET A 36 -1.88 -4.45 -11.58
N ILE A 37 -1.56 -3.23 -12.02
CA ILE A 37 -1.67 -2.03 -11.17
C ILE A 37 -3.11 -1.83 -10.71
N ILE A 38 -4.07 -1.99 -11.63
CA ILE A 38 -5.50 -1.73 -11.39
C ILE A 38 -6.07 -2.58 -10.25
N PRO A 39 -6.02 -3.93 -10.29
CA PRO A 39 -6.58 -4.75 -9.21
C PRO A 39 -5.83 -4.53 -7.89
N THR A 40 -4.51 -4.27 -7.94
CA THR A 40 -3.70 -4.05 -6.74
C THR A 40 -4.08 -2.76 -6.03
N LEU A 41 -4.15 -1.63 -6.75
CA LEU A 41 -4.58 -0.35 -6.18
C LEU A 41 -6.05 -0.37 -5.73
N PHE A 42 -6.92 -1.07 -6.48
CA PHE A 42 -8.31 -1.23 -6.10
C PHE A 42 -8.45 -1.97 -4.76
N LEU A 43 -7.73 -3.07 -4.57
CA LEU A 43 -7.71 -3.81 -3.31
C LEU A 43 -7.12 -2.98 -2.16
N ALA A 44 -6.08 -2.20 -2.41
CA ALA A 44 -5.50 -1.29 -1.41
C ALA A 44 -6.52 -0.23 -0.96
N LEU A 45 -7.25 0.40 -1.90
CA LEU A 45 -8.32 1.35 -1.59
C LEU A 45 -9.49 0.69 -0.87
N TYR A 46 -9.86 -0.52 -1.27
CA TYR A 46 -10.91 -1.30 -0.62
C TYR A 46 -10.56 -1.58 0.85
N LEU A 47 -9.31 -1.95 1.13
CA LEU A 47 -8.81 -2.16 2.50
C LEU A 47 -8.88 -0.87 3.32
N ILE A 48 -8.45 0.28 2.78
CA ILE A 48 -8.58 1.58 3.45
C ILE A 48 -10.03 1.88 3.81
N PHE A 49 -10.95 1.70 2.86
CA PHE A 49 -12.37 1.96 3.09
C PHE A 49 -12.94 1.03 4.16
N LYS A 50 -12.47 -0.23 4.21
CA LYS A 50 -12.94 -1.22 5.17
C LYS A 50 -12.36 -1.00 6.57
N THR A 51 -11.10 -0.57 6.66
CA THR A 51 -10.43 -0.29 7.93
C THR A 51 -10.61 1.15 8.39
N ARG A 52 -11.46 1.96 7.74
CA ARG A 52 -11.71 3.37 8.09
C ARG A 52 -12.13 3.62 9.54
N ALA A 53 -12.79 2.64 10.14
CA ALA A 53 -13.26 2.70 11.53
C ALA A 53 -12.18 2.29 12.54
N TYR A 54 -11.04 1.78 12.07
CA TYR A 54 -9.95 1.26 12.87
C TYR A 54 -8.68 2.10 12.64
N ARG A 55 -7.72 2.02 13.58
CA ARG A 55 -6.44 2.73 13.45
C ARG A 55 -5.57 2.19 12.32
N ASP A 56 -5.87 0.99 11.84
CA ASP A 56 -5.15 0.35 10.74
C ASP A 56 -5.35 1.09 9.40
N ILE A 57 -6.28 2.05 9.33
CA ILE A 57 -6.40 2.98 8.20
C ILE A 57 -5.06 3.65 7.86
N TYR A 58 -4.28 4.11 8.86
CA TYR A 58 -3.01 4.80 8.60
C TYR A 58 -1.99 3.86 7.94
N LEU A 59 -1.94 2.59 8.37
CA LEU A 59 -1.07 1.58 7.79
C LEU A 59 -1.51 1.21 6.37
N ASN A 60 -2.81 1.02 6.15
CA ASN A 60 -3.36 0.69 4.83
C ASN A 60 -3.21 1.85 3.85
N THR A 61 -3.33 3.10 4.32
CA THR A 61 -3.03 4.31 3.53
C THR A 61 -1.55 4.40 3.18
N ALA A 62 -0.65 4.06 4.10
CA ALA A 62 0.78 4.00 3.79
C ALA A 62 1.11 2.98 2.70
N ILE A 63 0.53 1.76 2.80
CA ILE A 63 0.70 0.70 1.80
C ILE A 63 0.14 1.15 0.44
N PHE A 64 -1.00 1.84 0.40
CA PHE A 64 -1.54 2.41 -0.83
C PHE A 64 -0.59 3.42 -1.49
N PHE A 65 0.00 4.34 -0.71
CA PHE A 65 1.00 5.28 -1.23
C PHE A 65 2.26 4.55 -1.72
N TRP A 66 2.69 3.51 -1.01
CA TRP A 66 3.82 2.66 -1.41
C TRP A 66 3.58 1.97 -2.76
N ILE A 67 2.42 1.35 -2.94
CA ILE A 67 2.06 0.67 -4.20
C ILE A 67 1.89 1.67 -5.34
N SER A 68 1.34 2.85 -5.05
CA SER A 68 1.23 3.94 -6.02
C SER A 68 2.61 4.42 -6.48
N ALA A 69 3.55 4.59 -5.54
CA ALA A 69 4.94 4.94 -5.84
C ALA A 69 5.61 3.89 -6.73
N ASN A 70 5.48 2.61 -6.37
CA ASN A 70 5.98 1.47 -7.14
C ASN A 70 5.39 1.42 -8.56
N SER A 71 4.09 1.67 -8.67
CA SER A 71 3.38 1.67 -9.95
C SER A 71 3.83 2.84 -10.84
N TYR A 72 4.07 4.01 -10.26
CA TYR A 72 4.63 5.16 -10.97
C TYR A 72 6.05 4.89 -11.47
N TRP A 73 6.95 4.41 -10.60
CA TRP A 73 8.32 4.05 -11.00
C TRP A 73 8.30 3.04 -12.14
N MET A 74 7.58 1.92 -11.99
CA MET A 74 7.47 0.90 -13.03
C MET A 74 6.99 1.49 -14.37
N THR A 75 6.00 2.38 -14.35
CA THR A 75 5.48 3.02 -15.56
C THR A 75 6.53 3.93 -16.21
N MET A 76 7.29 4.68 -15.42
CA MET A 76 8.38 5.52 -15.91
C MET A 76 9.51 4.67 -16.54
N GLU A 77 9.81 3.52 -15.96
CA GLU A 77 10.82 2.60 -16.48
C GLU A 77 10.38 1.96 -17.82
N PHE A 78 9.13 1.53 -17.92
CA PHE A 78 8.63 0.84 -19.10
C PHE A 78 8.43 1.73 -20.33
N TYR A 79 7.96 2.97 -20.13
CA TYR A 79 7.51 3.84 -21.22
C TYR A 79 8.36 5.11 -21.39
N PHE A 80 9.08 5.54 -20.36
CA PHE A 80 9.78 6.83 -20.35
C PHE A 80 11.29 6.69 -20.15
N ASN A 81 11.87 5.50 -20.38
CA ASN A 81 13.30 5.23 -20.19
C ASN A 81 13.83 5.71 -18.83
N SER A 82 13.04 5.50 -17.77
CA SER A 82 13.36 5.93 -16.40
C SER A 82 13.45 7.44 -16.18
N LEU A 83 12.98 8.27 -17.13
CA LEU A 83 12.88 9.71 -16.94
C LEU A 83 11.94 10.01 -15.75
N ASN A 84 12.36 10.90 -14.85
CA ASN A 84 11.58 11.33 -13.68
C ASN A 84 11.18 10.21 -12.69
N LYS A 85 11.82 9.03 -12.74
CA LYS A 85 11.55 7.94 -11.78
C LYS A 85 11.70 8.40 -10.33
N ASP A 86 12.58 9.38 -10.08
CA ASP A 86 12.86 9.92 -8.74
C ASP A 86 11.65 10.63 -8.14
N LEU A 87 10.68 11.07 -8.96
CA LEU A 87 9.41 11.60 -8.45
C LEU A 87 8.58 10.54 -7.70
N ALA A 88 8.85 9.25 -7.91
CA ALA A 88 8.29 8.18 -7.08
C ALA A 88 8.68 8.31 -5.61
N ALA A 89 9.79 8.99 -5.29
CA ALA A 89 10.20 9.23 -3.92
C ALA A 89 9.15 10.04 -3.12
N ILE A 90 8.36 10.90 -3.79
CA ILE A 90 7.32 11.71 -3.14
C ILE A 90 6.25 10.81 -2.49
N PRO A 91 5.56 9.92 -3.24
CA PRO A 91 4.61 8.99 -2.62
C PRO A 91 5.27 7.99 -1.67
N PHE A 92 6.54 7.60 -1.86
CA PHE A 92 7.27 6.81 -0.87
C PHE A 92 7.39 7.53 0.48
N LEU A 93 7.81 8.79 0.46
CA LEU A 93 7.92 9.62 1.67
C LEU A 93 6.57 9.80 2.35
N LEU A 94 5.50 10.01 1.58
CA LEU A 94 4.14 10.06 2.14
C LEU A 94 3.79 8.75 2.85
N GLY A 95 4.09 7.59 2.25
CA GLY A 95 3.91 6.29 2.89
C GLY A 95 4.61 6.20 4.25
N PHE A 96 5.88 6.61 4.32
CA PHE A 96 6.62 6.64 5.59
C PHE A 96 6.01 7.58 6.62
N VAL A 97 5.54 8.77 6.22
CA VAL A 97 4.85 9.71 7.11
C VAL A 97 3.60 9.07 7.72
N PHE A 98 2.80 8.35 6.94
CA PHE A 98 1.61 7.65 7.45
C PHE A 98 1.94 6.52 8.43
N ILE A 99 3.01 5.75 8.17
CA ILE A 99 3.51 4.73 9.12
C ILE A 99 3.99 5.39 10.41
N PHE A 100 4.71 6.51 10.31
CA PHE A 100 5.19 7.24 11.48
C PHE A 100 4.03 7.74 12.34
N ILE A 101 2.99 8.33 11.72
CA ILE A 101 1.75 8.74 12.41
C ILE A 101 1.07 7.54 13.10
N PHE A 102 1.00 6.40 12.43
CA PHE A 102 0.44 5.17 13.01
C PHE A 102 1.15 4.77 14.31
N TYR A 103 2.49 4.72 14.30
CA TYR A 103 3.28 4.35 15.47
C TYR A 103 3.16 5.38 16.61
N LEU A 104 3.17 6.68 16.30
CA LEU A 104 2.95 7.73 17.30
C LEU A 104 1.56 7.64 17.96
N SER A 105 0.52 7.35 17.17
CA SER A 105 -0.85 7.17 17.67
C SER A 105 -1.00 5.92 18.56
N LYS A 106 -0.21 4.88 18.30
CA LYS A 106 -0.15 3.67 19.13
C LYS A 106 0.60 3.93 20.44
N GLY A 107 1.74 4.61 20.38
CA GLY A 107 2.54 4.98 21.55
C GLY A 107 1.78 5.84 22.57
N LYS A 108 0.98 6.82 22.09
CA LYS A 108 0.14 7.65 22.96
C LYS A 108 -0.92 6.88 23.75
N LYS A 109 -1.41 5.74 23.25
CA LYS A 109 -2.44 4.95 23.96
C LYS A 109 -1.85 4.09 25.08
N LYS A 110 -0.60 3.65 24.93
CA LYS A 110 0.07 2.82 25.93
C LYS A 110 0.37 3.61 27.21
N MET A 111 0.70 4.89 27.08
CA MET A 111 0.96 5.79 28.21
C MET A 111 -0.30 6.26 28.98
N VAL A 112 -1.50 6.04 28.43
CA VAL A 112 -2.79 6.43 29.06
C VAL A 112 -3.53 5.22 29.64
N GLY A 113 -3.15 3.99 29.27
CA GLY A 113 -3.78 2.75 29.73
C GLY A 113 -3.04 2.02 30.86
N GLU A 114 -2.11 2.68 31.53
CA GLU A 114 -1.31 2.15 32.65
C GLU A 114 -1.55 2.96 33.95
N GLN A 115 -2.71 3.63 34.05
CA GLN A 115 -3.12 4.40 35.23
C GLN A 115 -4.44 3.94 35.86
N ASP A 116 -5.00 2.80 35.44
CA ASP A 116 -6.20 2.19 36.06
C ASP A 116 -5.85 0.88 36.78
#